data_AF-A0AB35X9A5-F1
#
_entry.id   AF-A0AB35X9A5-F1
#
_cell.length_a   1.000
_cell.length_b   1.000
_cell.length_c   1.000
_cell.angle_alpha   90.00
_cell.angle_beta   90.00
_cell.angle_gamma   90.00
#
_symmetry.space_group_name_H-M   'P 1'
#
loop_
_entity.id
_entity.type
_entity.pdbx_description
1 polymer ?
#
loop_
_entity_poly.entity_id
_entity_poly.type
_entity_poly.pdbx_seq_one_letter_code
_entity_poly.pdbx_strand_id
1 'polypeptide(L)'
;MIYNRDVRDHVSVDAVYTWVNQTDPEWQQKWLSTFPEREFDPDRFTDNDELKYSLRSINKYAKWINKIYIVSNCSKPFWLKDNPKIEWVLHEEIYPSEEMLPTFNSHSIECCLHNINNLSEHFIYFNDDVVLGQPCLKSDFFDDAGKSISYYEPYGMVYDSSMRENIPDYMKASINSCRLLKNIAPNYSARNLTRHVPHALKKSVLQRIEEFFNFDINRTRYSKLRSDTDINLTSFLYHHYSYITKESVSGETKNIIVRPSNIKMILDKQAFSHKLMCFNDGAGSAVDKKYKAATKDYLNRRFSESAPWEKEIHD
;
A
#
# COMPACT_ATOMS: atom_id res chain seq x y z
N MET A 1 -25.74 -14.58 30.98
CA MET A 1 -25.46 -14.86 29.56
C MET A 1 -24.02 -14.50 29.27
N ILE A 2 -23.15 -15.50 29.30
CA ILE A 2 -21.75 -15.35 28.88
C ILE A 2 -21.79 -15.39 27.36
N TYR A 3 -21.66 -14.23 26.71
CA TYR A 3 -21.46 -14.17 25.27
C TYR A 3 -20.11 -14.81 24.97
N ASN A 4 -20.11 -16.01 24.38
CA ASN A 4 -18.93 -16.63 23.79
C ASN A 4 -18.28 -15.65 22.80
N ARG A 5 -17.24 -14.95 23.24
CA ARG A 5 -16.35 -14.14 22.39
C ARG A 5 -15.34 -15.02 21.63
N ASP A 6 -15.13 -16.26 22.06
CA ASP A 6 -14.03 -17.12 21.61
C ASP A 6 -14.14 -17.66 20.18
N VAL A 7 -15.28 -17.53 19.50
CA VAL A 7 -15.41 -18.02 18.11
C VAL A 7 -15.04 -16.94 17.08
N ARG A 8 -14.89 -15.67 17.48
CA ARG A 8 -14.65 -14.54 16.55
C ARG A 8 -13.17 -14.24 16.27
N ASP A 9 -12.25 -14.86 17.01
CA ASP A 9 -10.83 -14.49 17.03
C ASP A 9 -9.91 -15.30 16.10
N HIS A 10 -10.43 -16.28 15.34
CA HIS A 10 -9.58 -17.25 14.64
C HIS A 10 -9.04 -16.84 13.26
N VAL A 11 -9.46 -15.71 12.68
CA VAL A 11 -8.88 -15.25 11.41
C VAL A 11 -7.66 -14.39 11.69
N SER A 12 -6.48 -14.95 11.37
CA SER A 12 -5.21 -14.22 11.36
C SER A 12 -5.24 -13.18 10.25
N VAL A 13 -4.76 -11.97 10.56
CA VAL A 13 -4.64 -10.90 9.58
C VAL A 13 -3.25 -10.31 9.68
N ASP A 14 -2.52 -10.33 8.57
CA ASP A 14 -1.18 -9.77 8.48
C ASP A 14 -1.21 -8.36 7.88
N ALA A 15 -0.16 -7.58 8.11
CA ALA A 15 0.11 -6.35 7.39
C ALA A 15 1.25 -6.58 6.39
N VAL A 16 1.12 -6.02 5.19
CA VAL A 16 2.17 -6.05 4.17
C VAL A 16 2.48 -4.61 3.78
N TYR A 17 3.76 -4.26 3.81
CA TYR A 17 4.29 -2.96 3.38
C TYR A 17 5.14 -3.12 2.14
N THR A 18 5.10 -2.13 1.25
CA THR A 18 6.19 -1.87 0.30
C THR A 18 6.98 -0.67 0.81
N TRP A 19 8.32 -0.73 0.69
CA TRP A 19 9.17 0.37 1.15
C TRP A 19 10.44 0.50 0.31
N VAL A 20 10.90 1.73 0.14
CA VAL A 20 12.11 2.08 -0.60
C VAL A 20 12.87 3.19 0.12
N ASN A 21 14.19 3.18 -0.01
CA ASN A 21 15.06 4.24 0.46
C ASN A 21 16.11 4.56 -0.62
N GLN A 22 15.95 5.72 -1.26
CA GLN A 22 16.88 6.23 -2.27
C GLN A 22 18.30 6.48 -1.75
N THR A 23 18.51 6.57 -0.44
CA THR A 23 19.85 6.79 0.15
C THR A 23 20.62 5.50 0.42
N ASP A 24 20.00 4.33 0.24
CA ASP A 24 20.66 3.04 0.39
C ASP A 24 21.69 2.81 -0.74
N PRO A 25 22.99 2.61 -0.41
CA PRO A 25 24.03 2.36 -1.40
C PRO A 25 23.76 1.14 -2.30
N GLU A 26 23.19 0.06 -1.75
CA GLU A 26 22.88 -1.14 -2.54
C GLU A 26 21.75 -0.88 -3.53
N TRP A 27 20.73 -0.13 -3.08
CA TRP A 27 19.64 0.29 -3.95
C TRP A 27 20.14 1.22 -5.06
N GLN A 28 21.00 2.20 -4.74
CA GLN A 28 21.61 3.11 -5.72
C GLN A 28 22.45 2.34 -6.74
N GLN A 29 23.19 1.33 -6.30
CA GLN A 29 23.98 0.49 -7.21
C GLN A 29 23.06 -0.33 -8.16
N LYS A 30 21.98 -0.91 -7.64
CA LYS A 30 20.94 -1.57 -8.46
C LYS A 30 20.34 -0.58 -9.46
N TRP A 31 20.02 0.65 -9.05
CA TRP A 31 19.48 1.69 -9.93
C TRP A 31 20.46 2.05 -11.05
N LEU A 32 21.69 2.42 -10.70
CA LEU A 32 22.73 2.83 -11.66
C LEU A 32 23.09 1.71 -12.64
N SER A 33 23.13 0.45 -12.18
CA SER A 33 23.37 -0.69 -13.06
C SER A 33 22.22 -0.95 -14.07
N THR A 34 20.99 -0.57 -13.71
CA THR A 34 19.80 -0.77 -14.55
C THR A 34 19.54 0.42 -15.47
N PHE A 35 19.78 1.64 -14.98
CA PHE A 35 19.52 2.90 -15.68
C PHE A 35 20.70 3.88 -15.51
N PRO A 36 21.84 3.63 -16.18
CA PRO A 36 23.09 4.39 -15.96
C PRO A 36 22.97 5.89 -16.28
N GLU A 37 22.05 6.29 -17.16
CA GLU A 37 21.87 7.66 -17.62
C GLU A 37 20.59 8.33 -17.09
N ARG A 38 19.86 7.68 -16.16
CA ARG A 38 18.57 8.17 -15.68
C ARG A 38 18.64 8.57 -14.21
N GLU A 39 18.21 9.79 -13.93
CA GLU A 39 17.93 10.22 -12.55
C GLU A 39 16.62 9.61 -12.04
N PHE A 40 16.58 9.23 -10.77
CA PHE A 40 15.35 8.77 -10.14
C PHE A 40 14.46 9.95 -9.73
N ASP A 41 13.16 9.73 -9.69
CA ASP A 41 12.15 10.72 -9.30
C ASP A 41 12.09 10.85 -7.76
N PRO A 42 12.45 12.00 -7.17
CA PRO A 42 12.44 12.17 -5.72
C PRO A 42 11.05 11.97 -5.10
N ASP A 43 9.96 12.32 -5.79
CA ASP A 43 8.60 12.13 -5.27
C ASP A 43 8.23 10.64 -5.11
N ARG A 44 8.98 9.72 -5.72
CA ARG A 44 8.68 8.28 -5.71
C ARG A 44 9.55 7.46 -4.78
N PHE A 45 10.79 7.90 -4.55
CA PHE A 45 11.80 7.08 -3.90
C PHE A 45 12.33 7.69 -2.61
N THR A 46 11.93 8.93 -2.26
CA THR A 46 12.41 9.60 -1.05
C THR A 46 11.80 9.00 0.21
N ASP A 47 12.62 8.38 1.06
CA ASP A 47 12.23 8.01 2.42
C ASP A 47 12.28 9.23 3.36
N ASN A 48 11.21 9.43 4.15
CA ASN A 48 11.14 10.47 5.18
C ASN A 48 10.80 9.92 6.58
N ASP A 49 11.26 8.69 6.88
CA ASP A 49 10.88 7.93 8.08
C ASP A 49 9.38 7.58 8.15
N GLU A 50 8.63 7.66 7.05
CA GLU A 50 7.18 7.41 7.04
C GLU A 50 6.83 5.99 7.51
N LEU A 51 7.58 4.99 7.04
CA LEU A 51 7.46 3.59 7.48
C LEU A 51 7.53 3.46 9.02
N LYS A 52 8.45 4.16 9.67
CA LYS A 52 8.61 4.12 11.13
C LYS A 52 7.33 4.55 11.84
N TYR A 53 6.75 5.68 11.43
CA TYR A 53 5.52 6.18 12.05
C TYR A 53 4.29 5.35 11.67
N SER A 54 4.24 4.82 10.46
CA SER A 54 3.20 3.87 10.05
C SER A 54 3.20 2.63 10.94
N LEU A 55 4.36 2.03 11.18
CA LEU A 55 4.49 0.90 12.10
C LEU A 55 4.11 1.29 13.54
N ARG A 56 4.56 2.44 14.06
CA ARG A 56 4.11 2.93 15.37
C ARG A 56 2.58 3.06 15.44
N SER A 57 1.94 3.48 14.35
CA SER A 57 0.48 3.58 14.28
C SER A 57 -0.20 2.20 14.36
N ILE A 58 0.35 1.15 13.73
CA ILE A 58 -0.11 -0.24 13.91
C ILE A 58 0.05 -0.68 15.36
N ASN A 59 1.21 -0.46 15.97
CA ASN A 59 1.45 -0.82 17.37
C ASN A 59 0.46 -0.13 18.32
N LYS A 60 0.07 1.11 18.01
CA LYS A 60 -0.86 1.90 18.83
C LYS A 60 -2.32 1.52 18.59
N TYR A 61 -2.71 1.28 17.35
CA TYR A 61 -4.12 1.26 16.93
C TYR A 61 -4.63 -0.05 16.32
N ALA A 62 -3.75 -0.99 15.98
CA ALA A 62 -4.12 -2.27 15.39
C ALA A 62 -3.27 -3.42 15.97
N LYS A 63 -3.18 -3.52 17.30
CA LYS A 63 -2.37 -4.55 18.00
C LYS A 63 -2.73 -6.00 17.64
N TRP A 64 -3.95 -6.22 17.14
CA TRP A 64 -4.46 -7.51 16.68
C TRP A 64 -3.84 -8.02 15.37
N ILE A 65 -3.10 -7.18 14.63
CA ILE A 65 -2.31 -7.63 13.46
C ILE A 65 -1.37 -8.75 13.91
N ASN A 66 -1.32 -9.83 13.15
CA ASN A 66 -0.54 -11.02 13.48
C ASN A 66 0.94 -10.83 13.12
N LYS A 67 1.27 -10.84 11.82
CA LYS A 67 2.62 -10.55 11.30
C LYS A 67 2.63 -9.26 10.48
N ILE A 68 3.80 -8.66 10.36
CA ILE A 68 4.06 -7.51 9.50
C ILE A 68 5.18 -7.91 8.55
N TYR A 69 4.90 -7.92 7.26
CA TYR A 69 5.87 -8.17 6.20
C TYR A 69 6.26 -6.84 5.58
N ILE A 70 7.55 -6.56 5.45
CA ILE A 70 8.06 -5.36 4.78
C ILE A 70 8.82 -5.83 3.54
N VAL A 71 8.21 -5.60 2.39
CA VAL A 71 8.75 -5.96 1.07
C VAL A 71 9.64 -4.83 0.58
N SER A 72 10.92 -5.11 0.37
CA SER A 72 11.88 -4.12 -0.12
C SER A 72 13.08 -4.76 -0.80
N ASN A 73 13.71 -4.05 -1.73
CA ASN A 73 15.03 -4.37 -2.25
C ASN A 73 16.16 -3.55 -1.60
N CYS A 74 15.84 -2.82 -0.53
CA CYS A 74 16.76 -2.05 0.29
C CYS A 74 17.19 -2.83 1.55
N SER A 75 18.30 -2.40 2.15
CA SER A 75 18.72 -2.76 3.49
C SER A 75 17.72 -2.30 4.55
N LYS A 76 17.57 -3.09 5.63
CA LYS A 76 16.75 -2.72 6.78
C LYS A 76 17.18 -1.35 7.34
N PRO A 77 16.24 -0.44 7.66
CA PRO A 77 16.57 0.83 8.32
C PRO A 77 17.34 0.60 9.63
N PHE A 78 18.31 1.46 9.93
CA PHE A 78 19.16 1.29 11.12
C PHE A 78 18.37 1.24 12.43
N TRP A 79 17.21 1.90 12.50
CA TRP A 79 16.34 1.95 13.67
C TRP A 79 15.52 0.69 13.89
N LEU A 80 15.36 -0.16 12.86
CA LEU A 80 14.58 -1.39 12.93
C LEU A 80 15.47 -2.51 13.48
N LYS A 81 15.06 -3.13 14.59
CA LYS A 81 15.69 -4.36 15.11
C LYS A 81 14.88 -5.59 14.74
N ASP A 82 15.53 -6.74 14.81
CA ASP A 82 14.83 -8.01 14.62
C ASP A 82 13.74 -8.18 15.67
N ASN A 83 12.56 -8.57 15.21
CA ASN A 83 11.39 -8.76 16.05
C ASN A 83 10.55 -9.89 15.47
N PRO A 84 10.06 -10.84 16.28
CA PRO A 84 9.28 -11.97 15.76
C PRO A 84 7.98 -11.54 15.08
N LYS A 85 7.50 -10.30 15.26
CA LYS A 85 6.33 -9.75 14.59
C LYS A 85 6.62 -9.18 13.20
N ILE A 86 7.88 -8.87 12.88
CA ILE A 86 8.28 -8.24 11.63
C ILE A 86 9.16 -9.18 10.82
N GLU A 87 8.82 -9.36 9.55
CA GLU A 87 9.61 -10.10 8.57
C GLU A 87 10.02 -9.14 7.45
N TRP A 88 11.32 -9.09 7.17
CA TRP A 88 11.87 -8.34 6.05
C TRP A 88 11.92 -9.27 4.86
N VAL A 89 11.23 -8.92 3.78
CA VAL A 89 11.06 -9.76 2.60
C VAL A 89 11.73 -9.06 1.42
N LEU A 90 12.73 -9.72 0.84
CA LEU A 90 13.40 -9.25 -0.35
C LEU A 90 12.52 -9.46 -1.59
N HIS A 91 12.70 -8.62 -2.62
CA HIS A 91 11.93 -8.79 -3.87
C HIS A 91 12.18 -10.18 -4.49
N GLU A 92 13.42 -10.66 -4.40
CA GLU A 92 13.87 -11.97 -4.86
C GLU A 92 13.05 -13.13 -4.25
N GLU A 93 12.43 -12.93 -3.08
CA GLU A 93 11.65 -13.97 -2.39
C GLU A 93 10.20 -14.07 -2.91
N ILE A 94 9.69 -13.05 -3.61
CA ILE A 94 8.29 -13.00 -4.05
C ILE A 94 8.12 -13.04 -5.57
N TYR A 95 9.18 -12.75 -6.32
CA TYR A 95 9.13 -12.76 -7.78
C TYR A 95 9.28 -14.19 -8.32
N PRO A 96 8.49 -14.57 -9.35
CA PRO A 96 8.55 -15.92 -9.91
C PRO A 96 9.79 -16.17 -10.78
N SER A 97 10.53 -15.13 -11.18
CA SER A 97 11.75 -15.24 -11.98
C SER A 97 12.69 -14.08 -11.69
N GLU A 98 13.99 -14.36 -11.60
CA GLU A 98 15.04 -13.37 -11.39
C GLU A 98 15.15 -12.36 -12.55
N GLU A 99 14.75 -12.75 -13.78
CA GLU A 99 14.76 -11.84 -14.95
C GLU A 99 13.82 -10.63 -14.77
N MET A 100 12.85 -10.74 -13.87
CA MET A 100 11.93 -9.65 -13.53
C MET A 100 12.60 -8.61 -12.61
N LEU A 101 13.77 -8.91 -12.05
CA LEU A 101 14.51 -8.04 -11.12
C LEU A 101 15.78 -7.42 -11.75
N PRO A 102 16.37 -6.38 -11.13
CA PRO A 102 15.72 -5.52 -10.13
C PRO A 102 14.54 -4.77 -10.76
N THR A 103 13.56 -4.37 -9.96
CA THR A 103 12.48 -3.48 -10.39
C THR A 103 12.31 -2.34 -9.40
N PHE A 104 11.84 -1.21 -9.91
CA PHE A 104 11.55 0.02 -9.17
C PHE A 104 10.09 0.47 -9.44
N ASN A 105 9.26 -0.47 -9.91
CA ASN A 105 7.87 -0.24 -10.26
C ASN A 105 6.95 -0.82 -9.17
N SER A 106 6.22 0.05 -8.47
CA SER A 106 5.26 -0.39 -7.45
C SER A 106 4.18 -1.31 -8.02
N HIS A 107 3.66 -1.07 -9.24
CA HIS A 107 2.65 -1.94 -9.85
C HIS A 107 3.19 -3.36 -10.08
N SER A 108 4.47 -3.48 -10.45
CA SER A 108 5.15 -4.75 -10.59
C SER A 108 5.28 -5.47 -9.24
N ILE A 109 5.72 -4.77 -8.19
CA ILE A 109 5.91 -5.34 -6.84
C ILE A 109 4.57 -5.79 -6.25
N GLU A 110 3.53 -4.95 -6.41
CA GLU A 110 2.16 -5.23 -6.00
C GLU A 110 1.59 -6.51 -6.65
N CYS A 111 2.04 -6.85 -7.86
CA CYS A 111 1.67 -8.10 -8.54
C CYS A 111 2.28 -9.36 -7.94
N CYS A 112 3.15 -9.24 -6.92
CA CYS A 112 3.84 -10.35 -6.29
C CYS A 112 3.56 -10.48 -4.80
N LEU A 113 2.82 -9.55 -4.16
CA LEU A 113 2.66 -9.54 -2.70
C LEU A 113 2.00 -10.81 -2.13
N HIS A 114 1.09 -11.45 -2.88
CA HIS A 114 0.46 -12.70 -2.44
C HIS A 114 1.40 -13.92 -2.47
N ASN A 115 2.60 -13.78 -3.03
CA ASN A 115 3.63 -14.82 -3.06
C ASN A 115 4.48 -14.84 -1.78
N ILE A 116 4.33 -13.86 -0.88
CA ILE A 116 5.02 -13.84 0.41
C ILE A 116 4.79 -15.19 1.13
N ASN A 117 5.90 -15.81 1.55
CA ASN A 117 5.85 -17.08 2.23
C ASN A 117 5.13 -16.95 3.58
N ASN A 118 4.32 -17.95 3.94
CA ASN A 118 3.50 -17.96 5.16
C ASN A 118 2.49 -16.80 5.32
N LEU A 119 2.27 -15.97 4.29
CA LEU A 119 1.26 -14.91 4.34
C LEU A 119 -0.14 -15.50 4.60
N SER A 120 -0.85 -14.95 5.59
CA SER A 120 -2.23 -15.33 5.92
C SER A 120 -3.19 -15.10 4.74
N GLU A 121 -4.30 -15.83 4.72
CA GLU A 121 -5.35 -15.63 3.71
C GLU A 121 -5.87 -14.19 3.69
N HIS A 122 -6.00 -13.57 4.88
CA HIS A 122 -6.41 -12.19 5.04
C HIS A 122 -5.19 -11.34 5.37
N PHE A 123 -4.98 -10.27 4.61
CA PHE A 123 -3.91 -9.31 4.90
C PHE A 123 -4.30 -7.92 4.46
N ILE A 124 -3.62 -6.92 5.03
CA ILE A 124 -3.83 -5.51 4.71
C ILE A 124 -2.56 -4.97 4.09
N TYR A 125 -2.66 -4.49 2.86
CA TYR A 125 -1.57 -3.82 2.17
C TYR A 125 -1.52 -2.34 2.55
N PHE A 126 -0.35 -1.88 2.97
CA PHE A 126 -0.03 -0.49 3.29
C PHE A 126 1.06 0.02 2.35
N ASN A 127 0.86 1.23 1.82
CA ASN A 127 2.01 2.08 1.50
C ASN A 127 2.61 2.59 2.82
N ASP A 128 3.91 2.86 2.84
CA ASP A 128 4.64 3.35 3.99
C ASP A 128 4.18 4.74 4.47
N ASP A 129 3.68 5.57 3.54
CA ASP A 129 3.11 6.90 3.79
C ASP A 129 1.72 6.89 4.48
N VAL A 130 1.15 5.72 4.78
CA VAL A 130 -0.18 5.58 5.41
C VAL A 130 -0.05 5.32 6.91
N VAL A 131 -0.76 6.09 7.74
CA VAL A 131 -0.82 5.91 9.19
C VAL A 131 -2.26 5.75 9.69
N LEU A 132 -2.42 4.95 10.75
CA LEU A 132 -3.68 4.83 11.49
C LEU A 132 -3.83 6.01 12.47
N GLY A 133 -4.85 6.83 12.26
CA GLY A 133 -5.14 8.01 13.07
C GLY A 133 -6.04 7.74 14.29
N GLN A 134 -6.68 6.57 14.37
CA GLN A 134 -7.57 6.15 15.47
C GLN A 134 -7.54 4.63 15.63
N PRO A 135 -8.03 4.06 16.77
CA PRO A 135 -8.15 2.62 16.94
C PRO A 135 -8.91 1.96 15.78
N CYS A 136 -8.30 0.93 15.20
CA CYS A 136 -8.87 0.14 14.13
C CYS A 136 -9.14 -1.28 14.63
N LEU A 137 -10.24 -1.87 14.20
CA LEU A 137 -10.67 -3.23 14.45
C LEU A 137 -10.52 -4.05 13.16
N LYS A 138 -10.48 -5.38 13.27
CA LYS A 138 -10.54 -6.27 12.10
C LYS A 138 -11.75 -5.95 11.21
N SER A 139 -12.87 -5.58 11.83
CA SER A 139 -14.13 -5.21 11.16
C SER A 139 -14.06 -3.92 10.34
N ASP A 140 -12.98 -3.15 10.43
CA ASP A 140 -12.73 -2.02 9.51
C ASP A 140 -12.12 -2.48 8.17
N PHE A 141 -11.72 -3.74 8.06
CA PHE A 141 -11.03 -4.27 6.88
C PHE A 141 -11.73 -5.51 6.33
N PHE A 142 -12.35 -6.32 7.18
CA PHE A 142 -13.07 -7.53 6.79
C PHE A 142 -14.42 -7.62 7.49
N ASP A 143 -15.47 -7.99 6.75
CA ASP A 143 -16.81 -8.18 7.35
C ASP A 143 -16.89 -9.49 8.18
N ASP A 144 -18.03 -9.71 8.83
CA ASP A 144 -18.25 -10.90 9.67
C ASP A 144 -18.19 -12.23 8.86
N ALA A 145 -18.32 -12.18 7.54
CA ALA A 145 -18.17 -13.32 6.64
C ALA A 145 -16.73 -13.47 6.10
N GLY A 146 -15.79 -12.60 6.52
CA GLY A 146 -14.40 -12.59 6.07
C GLY A 146 -14.20 -12.03 4.66
N LYS A 147 -15.17 -11.26 4.14
CA LYS A 147 -15.04 -10.53 2.88
C LYS A 147 -14.24 -9.26 3.10
N SER A 148 -13.40 -8.87 2.14
CA SER A 148 -12.67 -7.61 2.22
C SER A 148 -13.62 -6.42 2.11
N ILE A 149 -13.30 -5.34 2.82
CA ILE A 149 -14.01 -4.07 2.73
C ILE A 149 -13.26 -3.16 1.75
N SER A 150 -13.95 -2.76 0.68
CA SER A 150 -13.45 -1.84 -0.34
C SER A 150 -13.91 -0.42 -0.05
N TYR A 151 -12.97 0.50 0.11
CA TYR A 151 -13.25 1.92 0.26
C TYR A 151 -13.10 2.63 -1.09
N TYR A 152 -14.21 2.99 -1.69
CA TYR A 152 -14.24 3.70 -2.98
C TYR A 152 -14.24 5.21 -2.78
N GLU A 153 -13.58 5.94 -3.67
CA GLU A 153 -13.68 7.39 -3.73
C GLU A 153 -15.10 7.78 -4.19
N PRO A 154 -15.74 8.76 -3.51
CA PRO A 154 -17.03 9.28 -3.94
C PRO A 154 -16.91 10.18 -5.18
N TYR A 155 -15.70 10.61 -5.53
CA TYR A 155 -15.37 11.45 -6.68
C TYR A 155 -14.00 11.06 -7.27
N GLY A 156 -13.74 11.39 -8.54
CA GLY A 156 -12.51 10.92 -9.21
C GLY A 156 -12.73 9.53 -9.80
N MET A 157 -13.25 9.52 -11.03
CA MET A 157 -13.58 8.30 -11.75
C MET A 157 -12.50 7.98 -12.77
N VAL A 158 -12.23 6.70 -12.98
CA VAL A 158 -11.54 6.23 -14.18
C VAL A 158 -12.38 6.64 -15.40
N TYR A 159 -11.72 7.33 -16.33
CA TYR A 159 -12.32 7.87 -17.54
C TYR A 159 -11.70 7.22 -18.78
N ASP A 160 -12.32 7.44 -19.94
CA ASP A 160 -11.81 6.95 -21.21
C ASP A 160 -10.52 7.70 -21.59
N SER A 161 -9.45 6.95 -21.90
CA SER A 161 -8.15 7.50 -22.27
C SER A 161 -8.19 8.40 -23.50
N SER A 162 -9.17 8.23 -24.40
CA SER A 162 -9.32 9.06 -25.60
C SER A 162 -9.67 10.53 -25.29
N MET A 163 -10.04 10.84 -24.06
CA MET A 163 -10.59 12.14 -23.69
C MET A 163 -9.56 13.13 -23.11
N ARG A 164 -8.30 12.72 -22.86
CA ARG A 164 -7.29 13.59 -22.23
C ARG A 164 -5.86 13.31 -22.69
N GLU A 165 -5.12 14.39 -22.92
CA GLU A 165 -3.66 14.37 -23.02
C GLU A 165 -3.02 14.29 -21.62
N ASN A 166 -1.81 13.72 -21.51
CA ASN A 166 -1.01 13.65 -20.26
C ASN A 166 -1.70 12.93 -19.08
N ILE A 167 -2.21 11.73 -19.31
CA ILE A 167 -2.82 10.89 -18.28
C ILE A 167 -1.74 10.39 -17.29
N PRO A 168 -1.91 10.54 -15.96
CA PRO A 168 -0.99 9.99 -14.97
C PRO A 168 -0.86 8.46 -15.05
N ASP A 169 0.31 7.91 -14.68
CA ASP A 169 0.59 6.48 -14.78
C ASP A 169 -0.40 5.58 -14.02
N TYR A 170 -0.77 5.93 -12.79
CA TYR A 170 -1.72 5.20 -11.97
C TYR A 170 -3.11 5.15 -12.62
N MET A 171 -3.48 6.22 -13.34
CA MET A 171 -4.74 6.30 -14.06
C MET A 171 -4.69 5.44 -15.32
N LYS A 172 -3.57 5.42 -16.06
CA LYS A 172 -3.37 4.48 -17.19
C LYS A 172 -3.48 3.03 -16.72
N ALA A 173 -2.84 2.69 -15.60
CA ALA A 173 -2.90 1.35 -15.02
C ALA A 173 -4.32 0.95 -14.58
N SER A 174 -5.10 1.91 -14.05
CA SER A 174 -6.51 1.70 -13.71
C SER A 174 -7.38 1.52 -14.96
N ILE A 175 -7.14 2.29 -16.04
CA ILE A 175 -7.82 2.13 -17.33
C ILE A 175 -7.55 0.73 -17.92
N ASN A 176 -6.31 0.26 -17.89
CA ASN A 176 -5.96 -1.09 -18.34
C ASN A 176 -6.69 -2.14 -17.51
N SER A 177 -6.77 -1.96 -16.19
CA SER A 177 -7.51 -2.85 -15.29
C SER A 177 -9.02 -2.85 -15.59
N CYS A 178 -9.61 -1.71 -15.94
CA CYS A 178 -11.01 -1.63 -16.39
C CYS A 178 -11.26 -2.47 -17.64
N ARG A 179 -10.33 -2.46 -18.60
CA ARG A 179 -10.43 -3.27 -19.82
C ARG A 179 -10.44 -4.77 -19.48
N LEU A 180 -9.60 -5.20 -18.55
CA LEU A 180 -9.60 -6.60 -18.08
C LEU A 180 -10.91 -7.01 -17.42
N LEU A 181 -11.48 -6.14 -16.58
CA LEU A 181 -12.75 -6.40 -15.89
C LEU A 181 -13.93 -6.59 -16.86
N LYS A 182 -13.86 -6.04 -18.07
CA LYS A 182 -14.87 -6.27 -19.13
C LYS A 182 -14.90 -7.71 -19.63
N ASN A 183 -13.80 -8.45 -19.52
CA ASN A 183 -13.75 -9.86 -19.90
C ASN A 183 -14.54 -10.75 -18.91
N ILE A 184 -14.75 -10.28 -17.67
CA ILE A 184 -15.48 -11.00 -16.63
C ILE A 184 -16.92 -10.52 -16.54
N ALA A 185 -17.12 -9.21 -16.57
CA ALA A 185 -18.43 -8.59 -16.44
C ALA A 185 -18.58 -7.44 -17.47
N PRO A 186 -18.97 -7.75 -18.72
CA PRO A 186 -19.06 -6.75 -19.80
C PRO A 186 -19.97 -5.55 -19.44
N ASN A 187 -21.04 -5.81 -18.70
CA ASN A 187 -22.02 -4.80 -18.28
C ASN A 187 -21.66 -4.07 -16.98
N TYR A 188 -20.59 -4.47 -16.29
CA TYR A 188 -20.13 -3.79 -15.08
C TYR A 188 -19.25 -2.58 -15.44
N SER A 189 -19.43 -1.46 -14.75
CA SER A 189 -18.69 -0.23 -14.98
C SER A 189 -17.76 0.04 -13.80
N ALA A 190 -16.53 -0.48 -13.87
CA ALA A 190 -15.48 -0.23 -12.90
C ALA A 190 -14.96 1.20 -13.06
N ARG A 191 -15.57 2.18 -12.41
CA ARG A 191 -15.18 3.61 -12.54
C ARG A 191 -14.62 4.20 -11.27
N ASN A 192 -15.08 3.76 -10.11
CA ASN A 192 -14.67 4.36 -8.84
C ASN A 192 -13.23 3.96 -8.52
N LEU A 193 -12.33 4.94 -8.44
CA LEU A 193 -11.04 4.72 -7.80
C LEU A 193 -11.26 4.29 -6.35
N THR A 194 -10.28 3.58 -5.79
CA THR A 194 -10.26 3.35 -4.34
C THR A 194 -9.61 4.52 -3.64
N ARG A 195 -9.98 4.69 -2.38
CA ARG A 195 -9.35 5.72 -1.55
C ARG A 195 -7.90 5.34 -1.28
N HIS A 196 -7.05 6.35 -1.11
CA HIS A 196 -5.64 6.14 -0.73
C HIS A 196 -5.55 5.81 0.77
N VAL A 197 -5.86 4.56 1.09
CA VAL A 197 -5.97 3.97 2.44
C VAL A 197 -5.36 2.57 2.43
N PRO A 198 -5.13 1.90 3.58
CA PRO A 198 -4.70 0.52 3.58
C PRO A 198 -5.75 -0.37 2.91
N HIS A 199 -5.32 -1.27 2.03
CA HIS A 199 -6.19 -2.12 1.23
C HIS A 199 -6.35 -3.48 1.90
N ALA A 200 -7.58 -3.84 2.26
CA ALA A 200 -7.89 -5.18 2.74
C ALA A 200 -7.93 -6.18 1.58
N LEU A 201 -7.06 -7.17 1.60
CA LEU A 201 -6.84 -8.11 0.52
C LEU A 201 -7.00 -9.56 1.01
N LYS A 202 -7.32 -10.43 0.06
CA LYS A 202 -7.39 -11.88 0.25
C LYS A 202 -6.41 -12.55 -0.69
N LYS A 203 -5.51 -13.39 -0.15
CA LYS A 203 -4.49 -14.11 -0.92
C LYS A 203 -5.13 -14.95 -2.02
N SER A 204 -6.16 -15.74 -1.70
CA SER A 204 -6.87 -16.56 -2.68
C SER A 204 -7.53 -15.77 -3.82
N VAL A 205 -7.97 -14.53 -3.56
CA VAL A 205 -8.57 -13.66 -4.60
C VAL A 205 -7.48 -13.15 -5.55
N LEU A 206 -6.32 -12.73 -5.03
CA LEU A 206 -5.19 -12.31 -5.87
C LEU A 206 -4.66 -13.46 -6.74
N GLN A 207 -4.57 -14.67 -6.18
CA GLN A 207 -4.21 -15.88 -6.94
C GLN A 207 -5.18 -16.15 -8.09
N ARG A 208 -6.50 -16.05 -7.86
CA ARG A 208 -7.49 -16.17 -8.94
C ARG A 208 -7.34 -15.08 -10.00
N ILE A 209 -7.11 -13.83 -9.60
CA ILE A 209 -6.86 -12.73 -10.55
C ILE A 209 -5.62 -13.02 -11.40
N GLU A 210 -4.55 -13.53 -10.80
CA GLU A 210 -3.34 -13.94 -11.50
C GLU A 210 -3.61 -15.08 -12.50
N GLU A 211 -4.37 -16.10 -12.11
CA GLU A 211 -4.74 -17.20 -13.01
C GLU A 211 -5.54 -16.70 -14.22
N PHE A 212 -6.52 -15.81 -14.00
CA PHE A 212 -7.37 -15.26 -15.06
C PHE A 212 -6.63 -14.29 -15.99
N PHE A 213 -5.74 -13.47 -15.44
CA PHE A 213 -5.07 -12.38 -16.16
C PHE A 213 -3.55 -12.56 -16.19
N ASN A 214 -3.10 -13.81 -16.30
CA ASN A 214 -1.69 -14.18 -16.19
C ASN A 214 -0.78 -13.38 -17.14
N PHE A 215 -1.23 -13.18 -18.39
CA PHE A 215 -0.49 -12.41 -19.38
C PHE A 215 -0.26 -10.95 -18.93
N ASP A 216 -1.31 -10.27 -18.46
CA ASP A 216 -1.23 -8.86 -18.03
C ASP A 216 -0.46 -8.69 -16.72
N ILE A 217 -0.62 -9.63 -15.80
CA ILE A 217 0.14 -9.69 -14.54
C ILE A 217 1.63 -9.86 -14.85
N ASN A 218 2.00 -10.83 -15.69
CA ASN A 218 3.40 -11.05 -16.05
C ASN A 218 3.98 -9.88 -16.84
N ARG A 219 3.23 -9.28 -17.79
CA ARG A 219 3.66 -8.06 -18.47
C ARG A 219 3.99 -6.94 -17.48
N THR A 220 3.15 -6.75 -16.46
CA THR A 220 3.38 -5.74 -15.41
C THR A 220 4.59 -6.10 -14.56
N ARG A 221 4.76 -7.38 -14.19
CA ARG A 221 5.92 -7.85 -13.42
C ARG A 221 7.26 -7.60 -14.12
N TYR A 222 7.33 -7.78 -15.44
CA TYR A 222 8.54 -7.50 -16.22
C TYR A 222 8.89 -6.00 -16.34
N SER A 223 7.96 -5.09 -16.01
CA SER A 223 8.19 -3.65 -16.12
C SER A 223 9.06 -3.14 -14.97
N LYS A 224 10.28 -2.70 -15.30
CA LYS A 224 11.31 -2.20 -14.36
C LYS A 224 10.97 -0.84 -13.77
N LEU A 225 10.23 -0.02 -14.52
CA LEU A 225 9.61 1.24 -14.10
C LEU A 225 8.14 1.21 -14.51
N ARG A 226 7.34 2.11 -13.93
CA ARG A 226 5.92 2.22 -14.30
C ARG A 226 5.78 2.41 -15.80
N SER A 227 4.93 1.58 -16.40
CA SER A 227 4.70 1.51 -17.84
C SER A 227 3.24 1.83 -18.17
N ASP A 228 3.01 2.33 -19.39
CA ASP A 228 1.67 2.60 -19.91
C ASP A 228 0.81 1.35 -20.08
N THR A 229 1.43 0.16 -20.01
CA THR A 229 0.78 -1.15 -20.11
C THR A 229 0.60 -1.85 -18.76
N ASP A 230 1.02 -1.22 -17.67
CA ASP A 230 0.82 -1.77 -16.31
C ASP A 230 -0.65 -1.93 -15.99
N ILE A 231 -0.94 -2.79 -15.01
CA ILE A 231 -2.24 -2.85 -14.34
C ILE A 231 -2.12 -2.37 -12.91
N ASN A 232 -3.20 -1.78 -12.40
CA ASN A 232 -3.31 -1.39 -11.00
C ASN A 232 -3.97 -2.54 -10.24
N LEU A 233 -3.16 -3.48 -9.75
CA LEU A 233 -3.67 -4.71 -9.15
C LEU A 233 -4.34 -4.46 -7.79
N THR A 234 -3.56 -4.02 -6.80
CA THR A 234 -3.98 -4.05 -5.39
C THR A 234 -4.97 -2.94 -5.06
N SER A 235 -4.76 -1.74 -5.61
CA SER A 235 -5.61 -0.58 -5.34
C SER A 235 -6.77 -0.39 -6.33
N PHE A 236 -6.94 -1.25 -7.35
CA PHE A 236 -8.06 -1.11 -8.28
C PHE A 236 -8.66 -2.43 -8.78
N LEU A 237 -7.89 -3.23 -9.53
CA LEU A 237 -8.38 -4.46 -10.15
C LEU A 237 -8.94 -5.43 -9.11
N TYR A 238 -8.23 -5.62 -7.99
CA TYR A 238 -8.67 -6.46 -6.89
C TYR A 238 -10.04 -6.05 -6.35
N HIS A 239 -10.23 -4.77 -6.06
CA HIS A 239 -11.44 -4.28 -5.40
C HIS A 239 -12.67 -4.44 -6.31
N HIS A 240 -12.54 -4.16 -7.61
CA HIS A 240 -13.63 -4.38 -8.55
C HIS A 240 -13.87 -5.85 -8.86
N TYR A 241 -12.80 -6.65 -9.03
CA TYR A 241 -12.93 -8.10 -9.25
C TYR A 241 -13.63 -8.78 -8.06
N SER A 242 -13.20 -8.47 -6.84
CA SER A 242 -13.79 -9.02 -5.61
C SER A 242 -15.25 -8.59 -5.44
N TYR A 243 -15.60 -7.37 -5.84
CA TYR A 243 -16.99 -6.90 -5.80
C TYR A 243 -17.88 -7.68 -6.78
N ILE A 244 -17.43 -7.84 -8.03
CA ILE A 244 -18.13 -8.61 -9.07
C ILE A 244 -18.33 -10.07 -8.63
N THR A 245 -17.30 -10.67 -8.00
CA THR A 245 -17.31 -12.05 -7.54
C THR A 245 -17.92 -12.24 -6.15
N LYS A 246 -18.46 -11.17 -5.54
CA LYS A 246 -19.11 -11.16 -4.21
C LYS A 246 -18.19 -11.54 -3.04
N GLU A 247 -16.88 -11.36 -3.22
CA GLU A 247 -15.81 -11.61 -2.25
C GLU A 247 -15.44 -10.36 -1.43
N SER A 248 -15.96 -9.19 -1.82
CA SER A 248 -15.83 -7.95 -1.06
C SER A 248 -17.18 -7.24 -0.90
N VAL A 249 -17.22 -6.32 0.06
CA VAL A 249 -18.33 -5.38 0.29
C VAL A 249 -17.80 -3.95 0.23
N SER A 250 -18.66 -2.99 -0.10
CA SER A 250 -18.30 -1.57 -0.02
C SER A 250 -18.41 -1.07 1.42
N GLY A 251 -17.42 -0.31 1.88
CA GLY A 251 -17.42 0.32 3.19
C GLY A 251 -17.22 1.83 3.11
N GLU A 252 -17.37 2.49 4.26
CA GLU A 252 -17.12 3.91 4.44
C GLU A 252 -16.23 4.16 5.64
N THR A 253 -15.28 5.07 5.51
CA THR A 253 -14.36 5.45 6.58
C THR A 253 -13.95 6.90 6.45
N LYS A 254 -13.61 7.56 7.56
CA LYS A 254 -13.04 8.91 7.53
C LYS A 254 -11.55 8.81 7.23
N ASN A 255 -11.16 9.14 6.01
CA ASN A 255 -9.77 9.21 5.59
C ASN A 255 -9.39 10.57 5.04
N ILE A 256 -8.09 10.86 4.98
CA ILE A 256 -7.56 12.07 4.35
C ILE A 256 -6.20 11.82 3.72
N ILE A 257 -5.96 12.43 2.56
CA ILE A 257 -4.61 12.59 2.02
C ILE A 257 -4.08 13.94 2.48
N VAL A 258 -3.02 13.92 3.27
CA VAL A 258 -2.29 15.09 3.74
C VAL A 258 -1.36 15.56 2.63
N ARG A 259 -1.42 16.85 2.32
CA ARG A 259 -0.65 17.51 1.27
C ARG A 259 -0.20 18.89 1.76
N PRO A 260 0.78 19.54 1.09
CA PRO A 260 1.18 20.91 1.44
C PRO A 260 0.00 21.88 1.58
N SER A 261 -1.04 21.73 0.75
CA SER A 261 -2.21 22.61 0.73
C SER A 261 -3.15 22.47 1.93
N ASN A 262 -3.14 21.34 2.64
CA ASN A 262 -4.10 21.07 3.74
C ASN A 262 -3.45 20.75 5.09
N ILE A 263 -2.12 20.55 5.15
CA ILE A 263 -1.43 20.13 6.37
C ILE A 263 -1.68 21.08 7.55
N LYS A 264 -1.72 22.39 7.32
CA LYS A 264 -2.02 23.38 8.37
C LYS A 264 -3.39 23.15 9.01
N MET A 265 -4.42 22.90 8.18
CA MET A 265 -5.77 22.61 8.68
C MET A 265 -5.80 21.32 9.51
N ILE A 266 -5.07 20.30 9.07
CA ILE A 266 -4.96 19.03 9.78
C ILE A 266 -4.30 19.24 11.14
N LEU A 267 -3.18 19.95 11.18
CA LEU A 267 -2.47 20.30 12.41
C LEU A 267 -3.33 21.09 13.40
N ASP A 268 -4.10 22.07 12.91
CA ASP A 268 -4.80 23.03 13.76
C ASP A 268 -6.16 22.51 14.27
N LYS A 269 -6.88 21.73 13.45
CA LYS A 269 -8.32 21.45 13.69
C LYS A 269 -8.73 20.00 13.54
N GLN A 270 -8.00 19.19 12.79
CA GLN A 270 -8.47 17.88 12.31
C GLN A 270 -7.51 16.73 12.61
N ALA A 271 -6.51 16.95 13.48
CA ALA A 271 -5.50 15.99 13.87
C ALA A 271 -6.07 14.65 14.38
N PHE A 272 -7.30 14.65 14.89
CA PHE A 272 -7.96 13.46 15.45
C PHE A 272 -9.24 13.06 14.71
N SER A 273 -9.62 13.73 13.62
CA SER A 273 -10.92 13.48 12.97
C SER A 273 -10.90 12.36 11.93
N HIS A 274 -9.70 11.91 11.53
CA HIS A 274 -9.52 10.92 10.47
C HIS A 274 -8.95 9.63 11.05
N LYS A 275 -9.58 8.52 10.67
CA LYS A 275 -9.17 7.18 11.08
C LYS A 275 -7.98 6.68 10.29
N LEU A 276 -7.93 7.02 9.00
CA LEU A 276 -6.86 6.65 8.08
C LEU A 276 -6.27 7.91 7.46
N MET A 277 -4.95 8.07 7.49
CA MET A 277 -4.28 9.27 6.98
C MET A 277 -3.13 8.85 6.08
N CYS A 278 -3.00 9.48 4.91
CA CYS A 278 -1.87 9.25 4.01
C CYS A 278 -1.08 10.54 3.81
N PHE A 279 0.23 10.51 4.07
CA PHE A 279 1.14 11.64 3.93
C PHE A 279 1.82 11.62 2.55
N ASN A 280 1.02 11.53 1.50
CA ASN A 280 1.49 11.26 0.16
C ASN A 280 2.45 12.31 -0.38
N ASP A 281 3.61 11.85 -0.84
CA ASP A 281 4.48 12.64 -1.69
C ASP A 281 4.03 12.60 -3.15
N GLY A 282 3.91 13.78 -3.74
CA GLY A 282 3.61 13.93 -5.15
C GLY A 282 3.40 15.39 -5.53
N ALA A 283 3.56 15.66 -6.82
CA ALA A 283 3.47 17.01 -7.38
C ALA A 283 4.49 17.99 -6.76
N GLY A 284 5.71 17.51 -6.50
CA GLY A 284 6.84 18.28 -5.99
C GLY A 284 6.88 18.44 -4.48
N SER A 285 6.04 17.72 -3.72
CA SER A 285 6.04 17.83 -2.26
C SER A 285 7.28 17.22 -1.60
N ALA A 286 8.01 16.32 -2.27
CA ALA A 286 9.24 15.76 -1.72
C ALA A 286 10.31 16.85 -1.45
N VAL A 287 10.30 17.95 -2.21
CA VAL A 287 11.24 19.07 -2.02
C VAL A 287 10.69 20.21 -1.15
N ASP A 288 9.43 20.13 -0.71
CA ASP A 288 8.81 21.14 0.16
C ASP A 288 9.26 20.95 1.62
N LYS A 289 10.33 21.66 1.98
CA LYS A 289 10.91 21.63 3.34
C LYS A 289 9.91 22.02 4.44
N LYS A 290 8.95 22.91 4.16
CA LYS A 290 7.96 23.34 5.17
C LYS A 290 6.94 22.24 5.42
N TYR A 291 6.44 21.64 4.33
CA TYR A 291 5.57 20.47 4.41
C TYR A 291 6.25 19.32 5.16
N LYS A 292 7.49 18.97 4.79
CA LYS A 292 8.25 17.91 5.45
C LYS A 292 8.49 18.16 6.95
N ALA A 293 8.87 19.37 7.32
CA ALA A 293 9.03 19.73 8.73
C ALA A 293 7.71 19.64 9.51
N ALA A 294 6.60 20.11 8.92
CA ALA A 294 5.28 20.04 9.53
C ALA A 294 4.77 18.60 9.67
N THR A 295 5.00 17.75 8.66
CA THR A 295 4.69 16.30 8.71
C THR A 295 5.48 15.63 9.82
N LYS A 296 6.79 15.85 9.88
CA LYS A 296 7.65 15.26 10.91
C LYS A 296 7.24 15.70 12.33
N ASP A 297 6.94 16.98 12.51
CA ASP A 297 6.44 17.49 13.80
C ASP A 297 5.11 16.86 14.21
N TYR A 298 4.16 16.75 13.26
CA TYR A 298 2.89 16.06 13.50
C TYR A 298 3.11 14.61 13.94
N LEU A 299 3.89 13.85 13.16
CA LEU A 299 4.09 12.42 13.39
C LEU A 299 4.83 12.17 14.72
N ASN A 300 5.83 12.99 15.06
CA ASN A 300 6.51 12.96 16.36
C ASN A 300 5.55 13.20 17.53
N ARG A 301 4.66 14.21 17.43
CA ARG A 301 3.68 14.49 18.48
C ARG A 301 2.64 13.38 18.58
N ARG A 302 2.20 12.83 17.45
CA ARG A 302 1.09 11.87 17.37
C ARG A 302 1.49 10.45 17.78
N PHE A 303 2.72 10.08 17.44
CA PHE A 303 3.31 8.75 17.59
C PHE A 303 4.67 8.86 18.28
N SER A 304 4.72 9.54 19.44
CA SER A 304 5.95 9.76 20.21
C SER A 304 6.53 8.48 20.81
N GLU A 305 5.67 7.54 21.20
CA GLU A 305 6.06 6.26 21.78
C GLU A 305 6.70 5.35 20.72
N SER A 306 7.89 4.85 21.01
CA SER A 306 8.57 3.86 20.19
C SER A 306 7.82 2.52 20.23
N ALA A 307 7.79 1.84 19.09
CA ALA A 307 7.27 0.48 18.99
C ALA A 307 8.31 -0.57 19.44
N PRO A 308 7.90 -1.79 19.82
CA PRO A 308 8.80 -2.84 20.33
C PRO A 308 9.92 -3.30 19.38
N TRP A 309 9.81 -3.00 18.09
CA TRP A 309 10.77 -3.33 17.04
C TRP A 309 11.73 -2.17 16.71
N GLU A 310 11.69 -1.09 17.48
CA GLU A 310 12.67 -0.02 17.36
C GLU A 310 13.85 -0.29 18.31
N LYS A 311 15.07 -0.01 17.83
CA LYS A 311 16.26 0.05 18.68
C LYS A 311 16.08 1.17 19.70
N GLU A 312 16.58 0.94 20.91
CA GLU A 312 16.59 2.00 21.90
C GLU A 312 17.62 3.05 21.47
N ILE A 313 17.40 4.32 21.80
CA ILE A 313 18.28 5.44 21.41
C ILE A 313 19.67 5.32 22.09
N HIS A 314 19.90 4.28 22.89
CA HIS A 314 21.09 4.03 23.69
C HIS A 314 21.96 2.85 23.21
N ASP A 315 21.63 2.21 22.08
CA ASP A 315 22.40 1.07 21.53
C ASP A 315 23.40 1.47 20.44
#